data_AF-A0A502XUL3-F1
#
_entry.id   AF-A0A502XUL3-F1
#
_cell.length_a   1.000
_cell.length_b   1.000
_cell.length_c   1.000
_cell.angle_alpha   90.00
_cell.angle_beta   90.00
_cell.angle_gamma   90.00
#
_symmetry.space_group_name_H-M   'P 1'
#
loop_
_entity.id
_entity.type
_entity.pdbx_description
1 polymer ?
#
loop_
_entity_poly.entity_id
_entity_poly.type
_entity_poly.pdbx_seq_one_letter_code
_entity_poly.pdbx_strand_id
1 'polypeptide(L)'
;MLIRHTTALAAMLLLGTATLAQAADKPTDPQIAHIAYTAGVIDVEAAKQALKKSKNKEVLAFAKDMVRDHEAVNVQALDLVKKLKVTPEDNDTSKALTKAAAEERAKLAKLKGAAFDKAYVDNEVAYHKQVDGALETLLIPSASNAELKSLLETGLKIFQGHEQHAEHVASMLK
;
A
#
# COMPACT_ATOMS: atom_id res chain seq x y z
N MET A 1 -37.77 25.21 69.21
CA MET A 1 -39.00 24.39 69.12
C MET A 1 -39.04 23.73 67.74
N LEU A 2 -38.79 22.40 67.72
CA LEU A 2 -39.24 21.32 66.80
C LEU A 2 -39.16 21.54 65.26
N ILE A 3 -38.16 20.98 64.55
CA ILE A 3 -38.05 19.65 63.85
C ILE A 3 -38.92 19.48 62.57
N ARG A 4 -38.26 19.18 61.43
CA ARG A 4 -38.49 18.05 60.46
C ARG A 4 -37.59 18.24 59.21
N HIS A 5 -36.44 17.55 59.12
CA HIS A 5 -36.15 16.33 58.32
C HIS A 5 -36.44 16.38 56.82
N THR A 6 -35.38 16.31 55.98
CA THR A 6 -35.13 15.18 55.06
C THR A 6 -33.73 15.31 54.43
N THR A 7 -32.96 14.22 54.53
CA THR A 7 -31.70 13.92 53.86
C THR A 7 -31.87 13.88 52.34
N ALA A 8 -30.91 14.47 51.60
CA ALA A 8 -30.76 14.21 50.17
C ALA A 8 -29.35 13.68 49.90
N LEU A 9 -29.27 12.38 49.65
CA LEU A 9 -28.12 11.66 49.15
C LEU A 9 -28.11 11.84 47.63
N ALA A 10 -27.09 12.50 47.08
CA ALA A 10 -26.88 12.55 45.63
C ALA A 10 -25.52 11.91 45.32
N ALA A 11 -25.57 10.63 44.99
CA ALA A 11 -24.48 9.92 44.34
C ALA A 11 -24.43 10.36 42.87
N MET A 12 -23.32 10.95 42.43
CA MET A 12 -22.98 11.01 41.01
C MET A 12 -21.78 10.10 40.77
N LEU A 13 -22.10 8.94 40.19
CA LEU A 13 -21.18 7.94 39.71
C LEU A 13 -20.26 8.53 38.62
N LEU A 14 -18.96 8.53 38.92
CA LEU A 14 -17.89 8.55 37.93
C LEU A 14 -17.84 7.19 37.23
N LEU A 15 -18.26 7.11 35.97
CA LEU A 15 -18.05 5.92 35.14
C LEU A 15 -17.61 6.33 33.72
N GLY A 16 -16.29 6.23 33.53
CA GLY A 16 -15.57 5.89 32.31
C GLY A 16 -16.08 6.37 30.96
N THR A 17 -15.47 7.42 30.42
CA THR A 17 -15.33 7.56 28.97
C THR A 17 -14.38 6.49 28.46
N ALA A 18 -14.91 5.32 28.08
CA ALA A 18 -14.16 4.40 27.23
C ALA A 18 -13.89 5.12 25.91
N THR A 19 -12.62 5.44 25.65
CA THR A 19 -12.20 5.90 24.33
C THR A 19 -12.40 4.75 23.36
N LEU A 20 -13.49 4.81 22.59
CA LEU A 20 -13.66 4.02 21.37
C LEU A 20 -12.67 4.55 20.32
N ALA A 21 -11.38 4.27 20.51
CA ALA A 21 -10.52 4.06 19.36
C ALA A 21 -10.96 2.71 18.79
N GLN A 22 -11.85 2.72 17.79
CA GLN A 22 -11.99 1.57 16.93
C GLN A 22 -10.61 1.39 16.27
N ALA A 23 -9.79 0.51 16.83
CA ALA A 23 -8.68 -0.03 16.09
C ALA A 23 -9.31 -0.61 14.83
N ALA A 24 -9.00 -0.05 13.66
CA ALA A 24 -9.35 -0.71 12.42
C ALA A 24 -8.80 -2.14 12.53
N ASP A 25 -9.68 -3.13 12.39
CA ASP A 25 -9.27 -4.53 12.52
C ASP A 25 -8.10 -4.79 11.56
N LYS A 26 -7.10 -5.53 12.04
CA LYS A 26 -5.96 -5.92 11.21
C LYS A 26 -6.48 -6.70 10.00
N PRO A 27 -5.90 -6.49 8.80
CA PRO A 27 -6.37 -7.18 7.61
C PRO A 27 -6.15 -8.69 7.74
N THR A 28 -7.09 -9.47 7.22
CA THR A 28 -6.99 -10.94 7.16
C THR A 28 -6.06 -11.38 6.03
N ASP A 29 -5.59 -12.64 6.03
CA ASP A 29 -4.74 -13.16 4.95
C ASP A 29 -5.37 -13.00 3.53
N PRO A 30 -6.68 -13.27 3.30
CA PRO A 30 -7.34 -12.95 2.03
C PRO A 30 -7.28 -11.48 1.63
N GLN A 31 -7.44 -10.56 2.59
CA GLN A 31 -7.38 -9.12 2.36
C GLN A 31 -5.95 -8.66 2.09
N ILE A 32 -4.97 -9.19 2.83
CA ILE A 32 -3.54 -8.94 2.62
C ILE A 32 -3.12 -9.40 1.22
N ALA A 33 -3.52 -10.60 0.80
CA ALA A 33 -3.23 -11.11 -0.53
C ALA A 33 -3.83 -10.20 -1.63
N HIS A 34 -5.04 -9.70 -1.42
CA HIS A 34 -5.68 -8.76 -2.34
C HIS A 34 -4.97 -7.40 -2.38
N ILE A 35 -4.57 -6.85 -1.22
CA ILE A 35 -3.81 -5.58 -1.12
C ILE A 35 -2.48 -5.70 -1.86
N ALA A 36 -1.69 -6.74 -1.57
CA ALA A 36 -0.37 -6.95 -2.17
C ALA A 36 -0.45 -7.12 -3.69
N TYR A 37 -1.39 -7.93 -4.18
CA TYR A 37 -1.60 -8.10 -5.62
C TYR A 37 -2.07 -6.81 -6.30
N THR A 38 -2.97 -6.07 -5.66
CA THR A 38 -3.45 -4.78 -6.16
C THR A 38 -2.31 -3.77 -6.30
N ALA A 39 -1.45 -3.67 -5.28
CA ALA A 39 -0.28 -2.79 -5.32
C ALA A 39 0.68 -3.19 -6.45
N GLY A 40 0.97 -4.49 -6.59
CA GLY A 40 1.81 -4.99 -7.68
C GLY A 40 1.26 -4.71 -9.08
N VAL A 41 -0.07 -4.78 -9.27
CA VAL A 41 -0.70 -4.43 -10.56
C VAL A 41 -0.58 -2.93 -10.84
N ILE A 42 -0.74 -2.07 -9.82
CA ILE A 42 -0.64 -0.62 -9.95
C ILE A 42 0.74 -0.21 -10.49
N ASP A 43 1.83 -0.72 -9.90
CA ASP A 43 3.20 -0.44 -10.37
C ASP A 43 3.43 -0.92 -11.80
N VAL A 44 2.93 -2.11 -12.15
CA VAL A 44 3.02 -2.64 -13.52
C VAL A 44 2.31 -1.71 -14.51
N GLU A 45 1.12 -1.18 -14.16
CA GLU A 45 0.39 -0.25 -15.02
C GLU A 45 1.09 1.11 -15.17
N ALA A 46 1.63 1.64 -14.07
CA ALA A 46 2.40 2.89 -14.06
C ALA A 46 3.68 2.76 -14.91
N ALA A 47 4.43 1.68 -14.72
CA ALA A 47 5.62 1.37 -15.50
C ALA A 47 5.29 1.18 -16.99
N LYS A 48 4.20 0.47 -17.33
CA LYS A 48 3.72 0.37 -18.72
C LYS A 48 3.36 1.72 -19.33
N GLN A 49 2.84 2.66 -18.54
CA GLN A 49 2.61 4.03 -18.99
C GLN A 49 3.94 4.76 -19.27
N ALA A 50 4.94 4.60 -18.39
CA ALA A 50 6.28 5.17 -18.57
C ALA A 50 6.98 4.65 -19.82
N LEU A 51 6.93 3.33 -20.07
CA LEU A 51 7.48 2.71 -21.28
C LEU A 51 6.89 3.27 -22.58
N LYS A 52 5.63 3.73 -22.56
CA LYS A 52 4.95 4.31 -23.72
C LYS A 52 5.24 5.81 -23.90
N LYS A 53 5.56 6.53 -22.81
CA LYS A 53 5.60 8.00 -22.79
C LYS A 53 7.02 8.56 -22.70
N SER A 54 7.93 7.88 -22.00
CA SER A 54 9.29 8.35 -21.80
C SER A 54 10.18 8.09 -23.00
N LYS A 55 11.19 8.92 -23.17
CA LYS A 55 12.36 8.66 -24.04
C LYS A 55 13.67 8.68 -23.25
N ASN A 56 13.61 8.91 -21.94
CA ASN A 56 14.77 8.95 -21.07
C ASN A 56 15.24 7.52 -20.77
N LYS A 57 16.52 7.23 -21.00
CA LYS A 57 17.06 5.88 -20.88
C LYS A 57 16.98 5.34 -19.45
N GLU A 58 17.19 6.18 -18.44
CA GLU A 58 17.14 5.77 -17.03
C GLU A 58 15.70 5.45 -16.61
N VAL A 59 14.74 6.31 -16.99
CA VAL A 59 13.31 6.06 -16.72
C VAL A 59 12.82 4.79 -17.43
N LEU A 60 13.25 4.57 -18.68
CA LEU A 60 12.89 3.37 -19.43
C LEU A 60 13.55 2.09 -18.87
N ALA A 61 14.76 2.18 -18.31
CA ALA A 61 15.42 1.06 -17.67
C ALA A 61 14.68 0.68 -16.37
N PHE A 62 14.45 1.67 -15.51
CA PHE A 62 13.66 1.52 -14.29
C PHE A 62 12.29 0.90 -14.58
N ALA A 63 11.52 1.47 -15.50
CA ALA A 63 10.19 0.96 -15.83
C ALA A 63 10.20 -0.48 -16.40
N LYS A 64 11.29 -0.93 -17.04
CA LYS A 64 11.42 -2.33 -17.48
C LYS A 64 11.64 -3.27 -16.30
N ASP A 65 12.49 -2.88 -15.35
CA ASP A 65 12.72 -3.66 -14.13
C ASP A 65 11.44 -3.77 -13.32
N MET A 66 10.71 -2.66 -13.15
CA MET A 66 9.39 -2.62 -12.51
C MET A 66 8.41 -3.63 -13.11
N VAL A 67 8.24 -3.63 -14.45
CA VAL A 67 7.36 -4.61 -15.10
C VAL A 67 7.85 -6.04 -14.88
N ARG A 68 9.14 -6.32 -15.10
CA ARG A 68 9.70 -7.67 -14.98
C ARG A 68 9.48 -8.24 -13.59
N ASP A 69 9.86 -7.49 -12.56
CA ASP A 69 9.94 -8.02 -11.21
C ASP A 69 8.56 -8.04 -10.54
N HIS A 70 7.71 -7.03 -10.76
CA HIS A 70 6.34 -7.06 -10.23
C HIS A 70 5.45 -8.09 -10.94
N GLU A 71 5.58 -8.30 -12.25
CA GLU A 71 4.85 -9.38 -12.91
C GLU A 71 5.27 -10.76 -12.39
N ALA A 72 6.57 -10.97 -12.12
CA ALA A 72 7.06 -12.21 -11.51
C ALA A 72 6.52 -12.43 -10.08
N VAL A 73 6.48 -11.38 -9.25
CA VAL A 73 5.89 -11.44 -7.90
C VAL A 73 4.38 -11.68 -7.97
N ASN A 74 3.67 -11.04 -8.90
CA ASN A 74 2.23 -11.24 -9.10
C ASN A 74 1.91 -12.68 -9.48
N VAL A 75 2.71 -13.33 -10.33
CA VAL A 75 2.56 -14.76 -10.65
C VAL A 75 2.73 -15.61 -9.39
N GLN A 76 3.77 -15.36 -8.59
CA GLN A 76 3.98 -16.08 -7.33
C GLN A 76 2.81 -15.91 -6.35
N ALA A 77 2.26 -14.69 -6.24
CA ALA A 77 1.09 -14.42 -5.41
C ALA A 77 -0.14 -15.20 -5.90
N LEU A 78 -0.41 -15.20 -7.20
CA LEU A 78 -1.53 -15.93 -7.80
C LEU A 78 -1.40 -17.45 -7.61
N ASP A 79 -0.19 -18.00 -7.73
CA ASP A 79 0.05 -19.43 -7.53
C ASP A 79 -0.07 -19.80 -6.05
N LEU A 80 0.36 -18.93 -5.14
CA LEU A 80 0.21 -19.14 -3.71
C LEU A 80 -1.27 -19.16 -3.29
N VAL A 81 -2.08 -18.19 -3.72
CA VAL A 81 -3.51 -18.16 -3.34
C VAL A 81 -4.27 -19.36 -3.89
N LYS A 82 -3.92 -19.85 -5.10
CA LYS A 82 -4.45 -21.11 -5.64
C LYS A 82 -4.03 -22.32 -4.80
N LYS A 83 -2.74 -22.42 -4.45
CA LYS A 83 -2.20 -23.51 -3.61
C LYS A 83 -2.90 -23.57 -2.25
N LEU A 84 -3.07 -22.41 -1.61
CA LEU A 84 -3.69 -22.29 -0.29
C LEU A 84 -5.22 -22.35 -0.34
N LYS A 85 -5.82 -22.36 -1.53
CA LYS A 85 -7.28 -22.25 -1.75
C LYS A 85 -7.86 -21.01 -1.07
N VAL A 86 -7.08 -19.94 -1.01
CA VAL A 86 -7.48 -18.64 -0.52
C VAL A 86 -8.08 -17.86 -1.69
N THR A 87 -9.28 -17.33 -1.50
CA THR A 87 -9.86 -16.38 -2.46
C THR A 87 -9.50 -14.98 -1.99
N PRO A 88 -8.73 -14.19 -2.77
CA PRO A 88 -8.45 -12.79 -2.40
C PRO A 88 -9.74 -12.02 -2.12
N GLU A 89 -9.75 -11.26 -1.03
CA GLU A 89 -10.93 -10.53 -0.57
C GLU A 89 -10.74 -9.03 -0.78
N ASP A 90 -11.66 -8.43 -1.54
CA ASP A 90 -11.69 -6.99 -1.76
C ASP A 90 -11.88 -6.22 -0.44
N ASN A 91 -11.28 -5.04 -0.35
CA ASN A 91 -11.24 -4.25 0.88
C ASN A 91 -11.02 -2.77 0.59
N ASP A 92 -11.30 -1.92 1.58
CA ASP A 92 -11.28 -0.47 1.40
C ASP A 92 -9.87 0.07 1.10
N THR A 93 -8.82 -0.58 1.63
CA THR A 93 -7.43 -0.25 1.29
C THR A 93 -7.15 -0.47 -0.21
N SER A 94 -7.55 -1.62 -0.76
CA SER A 94 -7.34 -1.94 -2.18
C SER A 94 -8.12 -0.99 -3.09
N LYS A 95 -9.36 -0.64 -2.71
CA LYS A 95 -10.18 0.35 -3.44
C LYS A 95 -9.54 1.73 -3.41
N ALA A 96 -9.05 2.16 -2.25
CA ALA A 96 -8.37 3.45 -2.10
C ALA A 96 -7.10 3.52 -2.94
N LEU A 97 -6.26 2.47 -2.91
CA LEU A 97 -5.06 2.36 -3.76
C LEU A 97 -5.41 2.44 -5.24
N THR A 98 -6.41 1.66 -5.69
CA THR A 98 -6.85 1.63 -7.08
C THR A 98 -7.34 3.00 -7.55
N LYS A 99 -8.13 3.69 -6.72
CA LYS A 99 -8.62 5.03 -7.02
C LYS A 99 -7.49 6.04 -7.14
N ALA A 100 -6.59 6.09 -6.15
CA ALA A 100 -5.44 7.00 -6.15
C ALA A 100 -4.53 6.77 -7.37
N ALA A 101 -4.25 5.51 -7.69
CA ALA A 101 -3.45 5.13 -8.86
C ALA A 101 -4.12 5.57 -10.17
N ALA A 102 -5.43 5.41 -10.31
CA ALA A 102 -6.16 5.85 -11.49
C ALA A 102 -6.09 7.38 -11.68
N GLU A 103 -6.25 8.13 -10.58
CA GLU A 103 -6.14 9.59 -10.59
C GLU A 103 -4.72 10.05 -10.95
N GLU A 104 -3.69 9.44 -10.37
CA GLU A 104 -2.30 9.77 -10.67
C GLU A 104 -1.94 9.41 -12.12
N ARG A 105 -2.31 8.22 -12.62
CA ARG A 105 -2.11 7.85 -14.03
C ARG A 105 -2.80 8.82 -14.99
N ALA A 106 -3.98 9.33 -14.64
CA ALA A 106 -4.69 10.34 -15.42
C ALA A 106 -3.99 11.71 -15.40
N LYS A 107 -3.39 12.09 -14.28
CA LYS A 107 -2.53 13.29 -14.17
C LYS A 107 -1.27 13.14 -15.02
N LEU A 108 -0.53 12.05 -14.84
CA LEU A 108 0.68 11.73 -15.60
C LEU A 108 0.42 11.66 -17.11
N ALA A 109 -0.75 11.15 -17.53
CA ALA A 109 -1.12 11.07 -18.94
C ALA A 109 -1.09 12.43 -19.67
N LYS A 110 -1.36 13.54 -18.95
CA LYS A 110 -1.36 14.91 -19.48
C LYS A 110 0.04 15.48 -19.65
N LEU A 111 1.04 14.92 -18.98
CA LEU A 111 2.43 15.36 -19.02
C LEU A 111 3.17 14.73 -20.21
N LYS A 112 4.29 15.37 -20.62
CA LYS A 112 5.15 14.92 -21.72
C LYS A 112 6.61 15.25 -21.42
N GLY A 113 7.53 14.49 -22.02
CA GLY A 113 8.97 14.74 -21.92
C GLY A 113 9.46 14.76 -20.46
N ALA A 114 10.41 15.65 -20.16
CA ALA A 114 11.01 15.76 -18.83
C ALA A 114 10.00 15.98 -17.69
N ALA A 115 8.90 16.70 -17.95
CA ALA A 115 7.85 16.88 -16.95
C ALA A 115 7.12 15.57 -16.62
N PHE A 116 6.91 14.70 -17.60
CA PHE A 116 6.37 13.36 -17.36
C PHE A 116 7.39 12.50 -16.62
N ASP A 117 8.64 12.48 -17.10
CA ASP A 117 9.71 11.67 -16.52
C ASP A 117 9.90 11.97 -15.03
N LYS A 118 9.98 13.26 -14.67
CA LYS A 118 10.11 13.69 -13.28
C LYS A 118 8.89 13.30 -12.45
N ALA A 119 7.68 13.59 -12.93
CA ALA A 119 6.47 13.31 -12.17
C ALA A 119 6.23 11.80 -11.97
N TYR A 120 6.57 10.98 -12.96
CA TYR A 120 6.51 9.52 -12.83
C TYR A 120 7.48 9.04 -11.76
N VAL A 121 8.77 9.40 -11.85
CA VAL A 121 9.77 8.93 -10.89
C VAL A 121 9.51 9.44 -9.47
N ASP A 122 9.10 10.71 -9.31
CA ASP A 122 8.69 11.25 -8.01
C ASP A 122 7.51 10.44 -7.40
N ASN A 123 6.54 10.03 -8.23
CA ASN A 123 5.44 9.18 -7.79
C ASN A 123 5.94 7.79 -7.37
N GLU A 124 6.81 7.17 -8.14
CA GLU A 124 7.31 5.81 -7.83
C GLU A 124 8.10 5.80 -6.51
N VAL A 125 8.91 6.83 -6.23
CA VAL A 125 9.57 6.98 -4.93
C VAL A 125 8.54 7.07 -3.79
N ALA A 126 7.52 7.92 -3.95
CA ALA A 126 6.50 8.09 -2.92
C ALA A 126 5.66 6.81 -2.72
N TYR A 127 5.33 6.13 -3.81
CA TYR A 127 4.52 4.92 -3.81
C TYR A 127 5.25 3.75 -3.14
N HIS A 128 6.53 3.53 -3.48
CA HIS A 128 7.33 2.47 -2.87
C HIS A 128 7.50 2.70 -1.37
N LYS A 129 7.81 3.93 -0.93
CA LYS A 129 7.86 4.26 0.50
C LYS A 129 6.56 3.93 1.24
N GLN A 130 5.43 4.21 0.60
CA GLN A 130 4.12 3.88 1.17
C GLN A 130 3.90 2.37 1.26
N VAL A 131 4.22 1.63 0.21
CA VAL A 131 4.04 0.17 0.14
C VAL A 131 4.99 -0.55 1.10
N ASP A 132 6.27 -0.17 1.13
CA ASP A 132 7.28 -0.74 2.02
C ASP A 132 6.93 -0.46 3.48
N GLY A 133 6.53 0.78 3.80
CA GLY A 133 6.02 1.12 5.13
C GLY A 133 4.80 0.28 5.53
N ALA A 134 3.85 0.06 4.61
CA ALA A 134 2.69 -0.78 4.87
C ALA A 134 3.07 -2.27 5.05
N LEU A 135 4.00 -2.78 4.25
CA LEU A 135 4.53 -4.14 4.38
C LEU A 135 5.17 -4.35 5.75
N GLU A 136 6.09 -3.47 6.13
CA GLU A 136 6.85 -3.58 7.37
C GLU A 136 5.97 -3.46 8.62
N THR A 137 5.05 -2.50 8.62
CA THR A 137 4.35 -2.10 9.85
C THR A 137 2.97 -2.73 10.01
N LEU A 138 2.35 -3.19 8.93
CA LEU A 138 0.97 -3.67 8.95
C LEU A 138 0.82 -5.06 8.32
N LEU A 139 1.21 -5.25 7.06
CA LEU A 139 0.86 -6.45 6.31
C LEU A 139 1.66 -7.68 6.77
N ILE A 140 3.00 -7.59 6.85
CA ILE A 140 3.85 -8.69 7.32
C ILE A 140 3.54 -9.04 8.79
N PRO A 141 3.35 -8.08 9.71
CA PRO A 141 2.95 -8.38 11.09
C PRO A 141 1.54 -8.97 11.25
N SER A 142 0.63 -8.70 10.30
CA SER A 142 -0.76 -9.19 10.36
C SER A 142 -0.97 -10.51 9.63
N ALA A 143 -0.05 -10.90 8.74
CA ALA A 143 -0.12 -12.16 8.02
C ALA A 143 0.02 -13.36 8.98
N SER A 144 -0.98 -14.23 8.96
CA SER A 144 -1.05 -15.43 9.80
C SER A 144 -0.47 -16.66 9.10
N ASN A 145 -0.70 -16.79 7.79
CA ASN A 145 -0.13 -17.85 6.98
C ASN A 145 1.37 -17.61 6.73
N ALA A 146 2.20 -18.60 7.10
CA ALA A 146 3.65 -18.49 6.99
C ALA A 146 4.17 -18.37 5.55
N GLU A 147 3.51 -19.01 4.57
CA GLU A 147 3.91 -18.90 3.16
C GLU A 147 3.56 -17.52 2.59
N LEU A 148 2.37 -16.98 2.93
CA LEU A 148 2.01 -15.61 2.57
C LEU A 148 2.98 -14.60 3.18
N LYS A 149 3.28 -14.75 4.47
CA LYS A 149 4.24 -13.90 5.16
C LYS A 149 5.61 -13.93 4.48
N SER A 150 6.12 -15.11 4.15
CA SER A 150 7.42 -15.26 3.46
C SER A 150 7.43 -14.63 2.07
N LEU A 151 6.32 -14.73 1.32
CA LEU A 151 6.18 -14.04 0.04
C LEU A 151 6.22 -12.51 0.21
N LEU A 152 5.54 -11.97 1.22
CA LEU A 152 5.55 -10.52 1.52
C LEU A 152 6.94 -10.04 1.94
N GLU A 153 7.67 -10.79 2.76
CA GLU A 153 9.05 -10.48 3.15
C GLU A 153 10.00 -10.50 1.94
N THR A 154 9.80 -11.43 1.01
CA THR A 154 10.54 -11.48 -0.26
C THR A 154 10.21 -10.26 -1.13
N GLY A 155 8.92 -9.92 -1.25
CA GLY A 155 8.44 -8.75 -1.96
C GLY A 155 9.04 -7.45 -1.40
N LEU A 156 8.98 -7.26 -0.08
CA LEU A 156 9.56 -6.10 0.60
C LEU A 156 11.03 -5.88 0.22
N LYS A 157 11.85 -6.94 0.21
CA LYS A 157 13.26 -6.81 -0.17
C LYS A 157 13.46 -6.35 -1.61
N ILE A 158 12.60 -6.81 -2.53
CA ILE A 158 12.63 -6.38 -3.94
C ILE A 158 12.20 -4.91 -4.04
N PHE A 159 11.12 -4.55 -3.37
CA PHE A 159 10.52 -3.21 -3.43
C PHE A 159 11.41 -2.14 -2.80
N GLN A 160 12.12 -2.45 -1.72
CA GLN A 160 13.17 -1.57 -1.18
C GLN A 160 14.30 -1.32 -2.20
N GLY A 161 14.62 -2.32 -3.03
CA GLY A 161 15.56 -2.16 -4.14
C GLY A 161 15.00 -1.25 -5.24
N HIS A 162 13.71 -1.37 -5.55
CA HIS A 162 13.02 -0.47 -6.48
C HIS A 162 12.93 0.96 -5.94
N GLU A 163 12.66 1.15 -4.65
CA GLU A 163 12.67 2.47 -4.00
C GLU A 163 14.03 3.16 -4.23
N GLN A 164 15.13 2.46 -3.88
CA GLN A 164 16.48 2.99 -4.06
C GLN A 164 16.80 3.29 -5.53
N HIS A 165 16.37 2.43 -6.45
CA HIS A 165 16.54 2.67 -7.89
C HIS A 165 15.74 3.90 -8.34
N ALA A 166 14.49 4.05 -7.90
CA ALA A 166 13.67 5.22 -8.21
C ALA A 166 14.30 6.52 -7.67
N GLU A 167 14.80 6.52 -6.43
CA GLU A 167 15.52 7.66 -5.85
C GLU A 167 16.79 8.00 -6.63
N HIS A 168 17.54 6.98 -7.05
CA HIS A 168 18.70 7.17 -7.90
C HIS A 168 18.33 7.81 -9.24
N VAL A 169 17.32 7.29 -9.93
CA VAL A 169 16.82 7.88 -11.19
C VAL A 169 16.37 9.31 -10.95
N ALA A 170 15.65 9.60 -9.87
CA ALA A 170 15.19 10.94 -9.51
C ALA A 170 16.37 11.92 -9.43
N SER A 171 17.48 11.51 -8.81
CA SER A 171 18.70 12.32 -8.70
C SER A 171 19.39 12.60 -10.05
N MET A 172 19.14 11.76 -11.07
CA MET A 172 19.70 11.89 -12.41
C MET A 172 18.84 12.75 -13.34
N LEU A 173 17.57 12.98 -12.98
CA LEU A 173 16.68 13.87 -13.71
C LEU A 173 16.98 15.32 -13.35
N LYS A 174 17.26 16.14 -14.37
CA LYS A 174 17.53 17.58 -14.25
C LYS A 174 16.24 18.40 -14.24
#